data_AF-A0A451BBR0-F1
#
_entry.id   AF-A0A451BBR0-F1
#
_cell.length_a   1.000
_cell.length_b   1.000
_cell.length_c   1.000
_cell.angle_alpha   90.00
_cell.angle_beta   90.00
_cell.angle_gamma   90.00
#
_symmetry.space_group_name_H-M   'P 1'
#
loop_
_entity.id
_entity.type
_entity.pdbx_description
1 polymer ?
#
loop_
_entity_poly.entity_id
_entity_poly.type
_entity_poly.pdbx_seq_one_letter_code
_entity_poly.pdbx_strand_id
1 'polypeptide(L)'
;MTELVHESYLKGIISGLVNPRKYAVFGFLSLLIVVTWLSLDIQWGWLVEIQENDLYKQASGIMLLALILQQWRLGLRRLTGKDSTLALMENHKLFGCILPILLLLHVRNFGVGYQQMLAVLMLLNCLFGILNIEILQIRKPLFYNVWMASHIGLAIVGLTLAFYHFYIVYLY
;
A
#
# COMPACT_ATOMS: atom_id res chain seq x y z
N MET A 1 3.26 -24.29 -33.89
CA MET A 1 3.17 -25.09 -32.65
C MET A 1 4.29 -24.79 -31.65
N THR A 2 5.38 -24.14 -32.07
CA THR A 2 6.54 -23.73 -31.24
C THR A 2 6.33 -22.43 -30.46
N GLU A 3 5.50 -21.50 -30.94
CA GLU A 3 5.24 -20.23 -30.24
C GLU A 3 4.40 -20.39 -28.95
N LEU A 4 3.44 -21.31 -28.94
CA LEU A 4 2.59 -21.59 -27.78
C LEU A 4 3.37 -22.18 -26.58
N VAL A 5 4.45 -22.92 -26.87
CA VAL A 5 5.31 -23.51 -25.83
C VAL A 5 6.20 -22.44 -25.20
N HIS A 6 6.68 -21.48 -25.99
CA HIS A 6 7.54 -20.40 -25.50
C HIS A 6 6.78 -19.41 -24.59
N GLU A 7 5.51 -19.13 -24.91
CA GLU A 7 4.63 -18.26 -24.11
C GLU A 7 4.27 -18.90 -22.74
N SER A 8 4.06 -20.21 -22.73
CA SER A 8 3.83 -21.00 -21.51
C SER A 8 5.06 -21.05 -20.60
N TYR A 9 6.24 -21.22 -21.18
CA TYR A 9 7.51 -21.29 -20.44
C TYR A 9 7.89 -19.94 -19.80
N LEU A 10 7.67 -18.83 -20.51
CA LEU A 10 7.87 -17.47 -19.98
C LEU A 10 6.86 -17.12 -18.88
N LYS A 11 5.58 -17.53 -19.01
CA LYS A 11 4.58 -17.39 -17.93
C LYS A 11 4.97 -18.18 -16.67
N GLY A 12 5.59 -19.36 -16.83
CA GLY A 12 6.12 -20.15 -15.73
C GLY A 12 7.28 -19.48 -14.98
N ILE A 13 8.24 -18.92 -15.71
CA ILE A 13 9.42 -18.23 -15.12
C ILE A 13 9.02 -16.92 -14.44
N ILE A 14 8.11 -16.13 -15.03
CA ILE A 14 7.72 -14.83 -14.48
C ILE A 14 6.79 -14.99 -13.26
N SER A 15 6.01 -16.07 -13.17
CA SER A 15 5.26 -16.42 -11.94
C SER A 15 6.15 -16.74 -10.73
N GLY A 16 7.46 -16.90 -10.95
CA GLY A 16 8.46 -17.22 -9.92
C GLY A 16 9.14 -16.02 -9.27
N LEU A 17 8.93 -14.78 -9.73
CA LEU A 17 9.72 -13.62 -9.27
C LEU A 17 9.25 -13.06 -7.93
N VAL A 18 7.96 -13.10 -7.62
CA VAL A 18 7.46 -12.85 -6.26
C VAL A 18 6.56 -14.00 -5.82
N ASN A 19 7.08 -14.87 -4.95
CA ASN A 19 6.28 -15.91 -4.32
C ASN A 19 5.10 -15.24 -3.57
N PRO A 20 3.84 -15.53 -3.95
CA PRO A 20 2.70 -14.79 -3.44
C PRO A 20 2.57 -14.90 -1.92
N ARG A 21 3.00 -16.02 -1.36
CA ARG A 21 3.02 -16.21 0.09
C ARG A 21 4.07 -15.34 0.78
N LYS A 22 5.22 -15.08 0.15
CA LYS A 22 6.31 -14.30 0.76
C LYS A 22 5.93 -12.82 0.91
N TYR A 23 5.40 -12.18 -0.14
CA TYR A 23 4.99 -10.77 -0.01
C TYR A 23 3.80 -10.63 0.94
N ALA A 24 2.85 -11.57 0.92
CA ALA A 24 1.71 -11.53 1.81
C ALA A 24 2.14 -11.68 3.28
N VAL A 25 3.07 -12.60 3.59
CA VAL A 25 3.65 -12.70 4.93
C VAL A 25 4.33 -11.41 5.34
N PHE A 26 5.17 -10.81 4.47
CA PHE A 26 5.79 -9.52 4.76
C PHE A 26 4.77 -8.41 5.01
N GLY A 27 3.74 -8.31 4.17
CA GLY A 27 2.67 -7.32 4.30
C GLY A 27 1.81 -7.51 5.56
N PHE A 28 1.50 -8.75 5.93
CA PHE A 28 0.78 -9.03 7.18
C PHE A 28 1.63 -8.72 8.40
N LEU A 29 2.92 -9.06 8.38
CA LEU A 29 3.83 -8.71 9.48
C LEU A 29 4.00 -7.21 9.60
N SER A 30 4.16 -6.47 8.49
CA SER A 30 4.25 -5.02 8.53
C SER A 30 2.98 -4.38 9.08
N LEU A 31 1.80 -4.82 8.63
CA LEU A 31 0.52 -4.39 9.19
C LEU A 31 0.40 -4.71 10.67
N LEU A 32 0.70 -5.94 11.08
CA LEU A 32 0.58 -6.37 12.48
C LEU A 32 1.47 -5.55 13.40
N ILE A 33 2.73 -5.34 13.01
CA ILE A 33 3.68 -4.51 13.76
C ILE A 33 3.12 -3.09 13.91
N VAL A 34 2.67 -2.47 12.82
CA VAL A 34 2.25 -1.06 12.82
C VAL A 34 0.92 -0.88 13.57
N VAL A 35 -0.05 -1.77 13.35
CA VAL A 35 -1.32 -1.73 14.08
C VAL A 35 -1.10 -1.93 15.57
N THR A 36 -0.24 -2.87 15.96
CA THR A 36 0.10 -3.10 17.38
C THR A 36 0.82 -1.88 17.98
N TRP A 37 1.80 -1.34 17.26
CA TRP A 37 2.55 -0.15 17.66
C TRP A 37 1.65 1.06 17.89
N LEU A 38 0.73 1.33 16.95
CA LEU A 38 -0.25 2.42 17.06
C LEU A 38 -1.30 2.18 18.16
N SER A 39 -1.81 0.95 18.28
CA SER A 39 -2.90 0.62 19.22
C SER A 39 -2.45 0.63 20.68
N LEU A 40 -1.18 0.30 20.92
CA LEU A 40 -0.58 0.30 22.25
C LEU A 40 0.13 1.63 22.58
N ASP A 41 0.08 2.62 21.68
CA ASP A 41 0.78 3.90 21.81
C ASP A 41 2.27 3.72 22.17
N ILE A 42 2.92 2.74 21.53
CA ILE A 42 4.33 2.44 21.80
C ILE A 42 5.18 3.58 21.26
N GLN A 43 6.04 4.15 22.11
CA GLN A 43 6.98 5.19 21.70
C GLN A 43 8.43 4.71 21.81
N TRP A 44 9.11 4.60 20.68
CA TRP A 44 10.54 4.33 20.66
C TRP A 44 11.31 5.65 20.74
N GLY A 45 12.07 5.86 21.83
CA GLY A 45 12.72 7.15 22.08
C GLY A 45 13.56 7.69 20.90
N TRP A 46 14.33 6.81 20.24
CA TRP A 46 15.12 7.18 19.06
C TRP A 46 14.26 7.61 17.86
N LEU A 47 13.08 7.00 17.69
CA LEU A 47 12.16 7.33 16.60
C LEU A 47 11.45 8.64 16.90
N VAL A 48 11.04 8.85 18.16
CA VAL A 48 10.43 10.10 18.62
C VAL A 48 11.38 11.28 18.39
N GLU A 49 12.66 11.15 18.76
CA GLU A 49 13.67 12.20 18.57
C GLU A 49 13.79 12.61 17.09
N ILE A 50 13.86 11.63 16.19
CA ILE A 50 13.95 11.90 14.76
C ILE A 50 12.62 12.47 14.22
N GLN A 51 11.48 11.97 14.71
CA GLN A 51 10.14 12.45 14.35
C GLN A 51 9.83 13.85 14.88
N GLU A 52 10.60 14.39 15.83
CA GLU A 52 10.47 15.79 16.27
C GLU A 52 11.14 16.78 15.31
N ASN A 53 12.09 16.31 14.49
CA ASN A 53 12.78 17.10 13.48
C ASN A 53 11.85 17.45 12.29
N ASP A 54 11.65 18.74 12.02
CA ASP A 54 10.73 19.18 10.98
C ASP A 54 11.14 18.77 9.57
N LEU A 55 12.44 18.77 9.25
CA LEU A 55 12.93 18.31 7.96
C LEU A 55 12.63 16.81 7.77
N TYR A 56 12.78 16.01 8.82
CA TYR A 56 12.44 14.59 8.78
C TYR A 56 10.93 14.37 8.58
N LYS A 57 10.08 15.08 9.32
CA LYS A 57 8.60 15.00 9.14
C LYS A 57 8.20 15.31 7.71
N GLN A 58 8.75 16.39 7.14
CA GLN A 58 8.48 16.80 5.77
C GLN A 58 8.98 15.78 4.75
N ALA A 59 10.23 15.33 4.88
CA ALA A 59 10.83 14.35 3.97
C ALA A 59 10.09 13.00 4.01
N SER A 60 9.78 12.49 5.21
CA SER A 60 9.01 11.25 5.38
C SER A 60 7.58 11.39 4.85
N GLY A 61 6.94 12.55 5.01
CA GLY A 61 5.61 12.83 4.45
C GLY A 61 5.60 12.87 2.93
N ILE A 62 6.59 13.54 2.31
CA ILE A 62 6.76 13.57 0.84
C ILE A 62 7.03 12.16 0.31
N MET A 63 7.89 11.39 0.99
CA MET A 63 8.19 10.01 0.61
C MET A 63 6.93 9.13 0.68
N LEU A 64 6.11 9.29 1.73
CA LEU A 64 4.85 8.57 1.87
C LEU A 64 3.85 8.96 0.77
N LEU A 65 3.68 10.26 0.49
CA LEU A 65 2.83 10.74 -0.60
C LEU A 65 3.29 10.21 -1.97
N ALA A 66 4.60 10.23 -2.24
CA ALA A 66 5.17 9.68 -3.45
C ALA A 66 4.87 8.18 -3.58
N LEU A 67 4.93 7.42 -2.49
CA LEU A 67 4.59 5.99 -2.50
C LEU A 67 3.09 5.77 -2.75
N ILE A 68 2.21 6.58 -2.17
CA ILE A 68 0.76 6.54 -2.45
C ILE A 68 0.53 6.80 -3.94
N LEU A 69 1.12 7.86 -4.50
CA LEU A 69 1.00 8.19 -5.92
C LEU A 69 1.57 7.09 -6.82
N GLN A 70 2.65 6.43 -6.40
CA GLN A 70 3.22 5.28 -7.12
C GLN A 70 2.22 4.13 -7.24
N GLN A 71 1.36 3.90 -6.24
CA GLN A 71 0.34 2.83 -6.30
C GLN A 71 -0.65 3.04 -7.46
N TRP A 72 -0.95 4.29 -7.81
CA TRP A 72 -1.90 4.62 -8.87
C TRP A 72 -1.41 4.30 -10.28
N ARG A 73 -0.10 4.06 -10.48
CA ARG A 73 0.47 3.74 -11.79
C ARG A 73 -0.19 2.52 -12.44
N LEU A 74 -0.50 1.49 -11.66
CA LEU A 74 -1.17 0.28 -12.14
C LEU A 74 -2.62 0.58 -12.54
N GLY A 75 -3.37 1.29 -11.70
CA GLY A 75 -4.75 1.69 -11.97
C GLY A 75 -4.86 2.55 -13.23
N LEU A 76 -4.02 3.57 -13.36
CA LEU A 76 -4.01 4.47 -14.52
C LEU A 76 -3.69 3.75 -15.83
N ARG A 77 -2.76 2.77 -15.82
CA ARG A 77 -2.49 1.96 -17.02
C ARG A 77 -3.69 1.13 -17.44
N ARG A 78 -4.36 0.49 -16.48
CA ARG A 78 -5.59 -0.28 -16.74
C ARG A 78 -6.72 0.59 -17.28
N LEU A 79 -6.89 1.80 -16.73
CA LEU A 79 -7.91 2.75 -17.20
C LEU A 79 -7.63 3.26 -18.62
N THR A 80 -6.37 3.46 -18.98
CA THR A 80 -5.96 3.93 -20.32
C THR A 80 -5.90 2.80 -21.37
N GLY A 81 -6.33 1.59 -21.02
CA GLY A 81 -6.29 0.43 -21.91
C GLY A 81 -4.88 -0.05 -22.27
N LYS A 82 -3.85 0.43 -21.55
CA LYS A 82 -2.46 0.01 -21.76
C LYS A 82 -2.19 -1.27 -20.99
N ASP A 83 -1.42 -2.18 -21.59
CA ASP A 83 -1.04 -3.42 -20.93
C ASP A 83 -0.33 -3.17 -19.60
N SER A 84 -0.87 -3.76 -18.54
CA SER A 84 -0.19 -3.85 -17.25
C SER A 84 0.78 -5.02 -17.30
N THR A 85 2.08 -4.76 -17.17
CA THR A 85 3.08 -5.83 -17.11
C THR A 85 3.01 -6.55 -15.76
N LEU A 86 3.45 -7.81 -15.74
CA LEU A 86 3.58 -8.58 -14.50
C LEU A 86 4.49 -7.85 -13.49
N ALA A 87 5.60 -7.28 -13.96
CA ALA A 87 6.49 -6.48 -13.12
C ALA A 87 5.80 -5.26 -12.47
N LEU A 88 4.86 -4.61 -13.17
CA LEU A 88 4.11 -3.48 -12.59
C LEU A 88 3.18 -3.95 -11.46
N MET A 89 2.56 -5.12 -11.62
CA MET A 89 1.73 -5.74 -10.59
C MET A 89 2.56 -6.16 -9.38
N GLU A 90 3.71 -6.80 -9.60
CA GLU A 90 4.63 -7.20 -8.53
C GLU A 90 5.13 -5.99 -7.75
N ASN A 91 5.53 -4.93 -8.45
CA ASN A 91 5.93 -3.68 -7.82
C ASN A 91 4.80 -3.06 -7.00
N HIS A 92 3.57 -3.01 -7.53
CA HIS A 92 2.41 -2.51 -6.79
C HIS A 92 2.19 -3.29 -5.49
N LYS A 93 2.23 -4.63 -5.54
CA LYS A 93 2.09 -5.48 -4.34
C LYS A 93 3.23 -5.25 -3.34
N LEU A 94 4.47 -5.23 -3.81
CA LEU A 94 5.65 -5.08 -2.96
C LEU A 94 5.66 -3.72 -2.27
N PHE A 95 5.51 -2.63 -3.03
CA PHE A 95 5.48 -1.28 -2.49
C PHE A 95 4.27 -1.05 -1.58
N GLY A 96 3.12 -1.65 -1.90
CA GLY A 96 1.95 -1.64 -1.02
C GLY A 96 2.21 -2.26 0.36
N CYS A 97 3.06 -3.29 0.45
CA CYS A 97 3.43 -3.92 1.71
C CYS A 97 4.45 -3.11 2.54
N ILE A 98 5.19 -2.20 1.90
CA ILE A 98 6.15 -1.29 2.55
C ILE A 98 5.42 -0.09 3.18
N LEU A 99 4.26 0.29 2.64
CA LEU A 99 3.51 1.47 3.04
C LEU A 99 3.17 1.56 4.55
N PRO A 100 2.77 0.47 5.25
CA PRO A 100 2.58 0.51 6.70
C PRO A 100 3.85 0.89 7.47
N ILE A 101 5.02 0.41 7.04
CA ILE A 101 6.29 0.72 7.71
C ILE A 101 6.63 2.20 7.55
N LEU A 102 6.45 2.76 6.35
CA LEU A 102 6.66 4.20 6.15
C LEU A 102 5.67 5.04 6.94
N LEU A 103 4.43 4.58 7.10
CA LEU A 103 3.45 5.24 7.94
C LEU A 103 3.94 5.29 9.40
N LEU A 104 4.46 4.18 9.95
CA LEU A 104 5.04 4.16 11.30
C LEU A 104 6.24 5.11 11.43
N LEU A 105 7.11 5.17 10.42
CA LEU A 105 8.26 6.08 10.45
C LEU A 105 7.82 7.55 10.41
N HIS A 106 6.72 7.86 9.72
CA HIS A 106 6.23 9.23 9.59
C HIS A 106 5.39 9.70 10.80
N VAL A 107 4.62 8.81 11.41
CA VAL A 107 3.59 9.14 12.42
C VAL A 107 4.16 9.03 13.83
N ARG A 108 4.08 10.11 14.62
CA ARG A 108 4.51 10.12 16.03
C ARG A 108 3.51 9.44 16.99
N ASN A 109 2.23 9.73 16.79
CA ASN A 109 1.12 9.16 17.54
C ASN A 109 -0.07 9.01 16.59
N PHE A 110 -1.12 8.30 17.00
CA PHE A 110 -2.25 8.03 16.12
C PHE A 110 -3.00 9.29 15.62
N GLY A 111 -2.65 10.47 16.15
CA GLY A 111 -3.26 11.75 15.82
C GLY A 111 -4.68 11.86 16.37
N VAL A 112 -5.37 12.93 15.97
CA VAL A 112 -6.79 13.14 16.31
C VAL A 112 -7.59 13.50 15.06
N GLY A 113 -8.86 13.07 15.04
CA GLY A 113 -9.79 13.40 13.96
C GLY A 113 -9.35 12.84 12.60
N TYR A 114 -9.13 13.72 11.62
CA TYR A 114 -8.90 13.30 10.24
C TYR A 114 -7.55 12.58 10.03
N GLN A 115 -6.53 12.85 10.84
CA GLN A 115 -5.22 12.18 10.75
C GLN A 115 -5.34 10.69 11.09
N GLN A 116 -6.08 10.40 12.18
CA GLN A 116 -6.40 9.04 12.58
C GLN A 116 -7.20 8.32 11.49
N MET A 117 -8.20 9.01 10.91
CA MET A 117 -8.98 8.47 9.79
C MET A 117 -8.10 8.16 8.58
N LEU A 118 -7.16 9.05 8.22
CA LEU A 118 -6.21 8.83 7.14
C LEU A 118 -5.34 7.58 7.41
N ALA A 119 -4.76 7.46 8.61
CA ALA A 119 -3.95 6.31 8.99
C ALA A 119 -4.75 4.98 8.91
N VAL A 120 -5.97 4.97 9.46
CA VAL A 120 -6.86 3.79 9.41
C VAL A 120 -7.21 3.42 7.97
N LEU A 121 -7.58 4.38 7.14
CA LEU A 121 -7.92 4.13 5.74
C LEU A 121 -6.72 3.58 4.96
N MET A 122 -5.51 4.10 5.20
CA MET A 122 -4.29 3.59 4.59
C MET A 122 -3.99 2.14 5.01
N LEU A 123 -4.09 1.83 6.30
CA LEU A 123 -3.86 0.48 6.81
C LEU A 123 -4.92 -0.52 6.33
N LEU A 124 -6.20 -0.13 6.30
CA LEU A 124 -7.27 -0.94 5.72
C LEU A 124 -7.04 -1.15 4.22
N ASN A 125 -6.61 -0.13 3.50
CA ASN A 125 -6.34 -0.27 2.08
C ASN A 125 -5.18 -1.26 1.80
N CYS A 126 -4.12 -1.23 2.63
CA CYS A 126 -3.05 -2.24 2.60
C CYS A 126 -3.59 -3.65 2.90
N LEU A 127 -4.44 -3.80 3.91
CA LEU A 127 -5.06 -5.07 4.26
C LEU A 127 -5.86 -5.63 3.08
N PHE A 128 -6.70 -4.82 2.44
CA PHE A 128 -7.44 -5.22 1.25
C PHE A 128 -6.51 -5.58 0.09
N GLY A 129 -5.41 -4.84 -0.12
CA GLY A 129 -4.42 -5.15 -1.15
C GLY A 129 -3.74 -6.52 -0.95
N ILE A 130 -3.42 -6.87 0.31
CA ILE A 130 -2.85 -8.17 0.67
C ILE A 130 -3.88 -9.30 0.54
N LEU A 131 -5.12 -9.06 0.98
CA LEU A 131 -6.26 -9.97 0.89
C LEU A 131 -6.84 -10.07 -0.54
N ASN A 132 -5.96 -10.21 -1.54
CA ASN A 132 -6.38 -10.38 -2.92
C ASN A 132 -6.75 -11.84 -3.24
N ILE A 133 -7.24 -12.07 -4.47
CA ILE A 133 -7.72 -13.39 -4.92
C ILE A 133 -6.63 -14.46 -4.89
N GLU A 134 -5.35 -14.12 -5.09
CA GLU A 134 -4.27 -15.11 -5.06
C GLU A 134 -4.07 -15.69 -3.66
N ILE A 135 -4.27 -14.85 -2.64
CA ILE A 135 -4.13 -15.24 -1.24
C ILE A 135 -5.41 -15.90 -0.71
N LEU A 136 -6.57 -15.30 -0.98
CA LEU A 136 -7.84 -15.80 -0.47
C LEU A 136 -8.39 -17.00 -1.27
N GLN A 137 -7.95 -17.19 -2.51
CA GLN A 137 -8.38 -18.27 -3.40
C GLN A 137 -9.90 -18.31 -3.67
N ILE A 138 -10.61 -17.22 -3.41
CA ILE A 138 -12.05 -17.08 -3.66
C ILE A 138 -12.28 -16.66 -5.12
N ARG A 139 -12.89 -17.54 -5.92
CA ARG A 139 -13.12 -17.32 -7.36
C ARG A 139 -14.54 -16.82 -7.72
N LYS A 140 -15.28 -16.25 -6.76
CA LYS A 140 -16.63 -15.74 -7.01
C LYS A 140 -16.56 -14.33 -7.64
N PRO A 141 -17.31 -14.06 -8.73
CA PRO A 141 -17.25 -12.76 -9.41
C PRO A 141 -17.73 -11.61 -8.52
N LEU A 142 -18.75 -11.83 -7.69
CA LEU A 142 -19.22 -10.84 -6.71
C LEU A 142 -18.11 -10.44 -5.73
N PHE A 143 -17.36 -11.43 -5.23
CA PHE A 143 -16.24 -11.18 -4.32
C PHE A 143 -15.18 -10.29 -4.99
N TYR A 144 -14.78 -10.61 -6.21
CA TYR A 144 -13.83 -9.80 -6.97
C TYR A 144 -14.29 -8.35 -7.12
N ASN A 145 -15.55 -8.14 -7.51
CA ASN A 145 -16.10 -6.81 -7.75
C ASN A 145 -16.15 -5.98 -6.47
N VAL A 146 -16.63 -6.57 -5.37
CA VAL A 146 -16.70 -5.90 -4.05
C VAL A 146 -15.30 -5.60 -3.52
N TRP A 147 -14.38 -6.57 -3.60
CA TRP A 147 -12.99 -6.39 -3.18
C TRP A 147 -12.30 -5.26 -3.96
N MET A 148 -12.40 -5.29 -5.28
CA MET A 148 -11.80 -4.27 -6.15
C MET A 148 -12.39 -2.89 -5.90
N ALA A 149 -13.73 -2.79 -5.83
CA ALA A 149 -14.42 -1.54 -5.54
C ALA A 149 -14.03 -0.97 -4.17
N SER A 150 -13.94 -1.83 -3.15
CA SER A 150 -13.54 -1.43 -1.80
C SER A 150 -12.08 -0.96 -1.77
N HIS A 151 -11.15 -1.70 -2.38
CA HIS A 151 -9.74 -1.33 -2.44
C HIS A 151 -9.53 0.01 -3.18
N ILE A 152 -10.16 0.19 -4.35
CA ILE A 152 -10.06 1.44 -5.10
C ILE A 152 -10.75 2.58 -4.33
N GLY A 153 -11.93 2.35 -3.77
CA GLY A 153 -12.67 3.36 -3.01
C GLY A 153 -11.89 3.87 -1.80
N LEU A 154 -11.31 2.96 -1.01
CA LEU A 154 -10.42 3.31 0.10
C LEU A 154 -9.18 4.08 -0.39
N ALA A 155 -8.60 3.69 -1.52
CA ALA A 155 -7.46 4.39 -2.10
C ALA A 155 -7.81 5.83 -2.54
N ILE A 156 -9.00 6.06 -3.10
CA ILE A 156 -9.48 7.40 -3.49
C ILE A 156 -9.61 8.28 -2.24
N VAL A 157 -10.37 7.82 -1.24
CA VAL A 157 -10.58 8.59 -0.01
C VAL A 157 -9.26 8.86 0.71
N GLY A 158 -8.40 7.84 0.81
CA GLY A 158 -7.06 7.97 1.39
C GLY A 158 -6.20 8.98 0.65
N LEU A 159 -6.20 8.98 -0.69
CA LEU A 159 -5.45 9.96 -1.48
C LEU A 159 -5.99 11.38 -1.28
N THR A 160 -7.32 11.56 -1.27
CA THR A 160 -7.94 12.87 -1.00
C THR A 160 -7.55 13.41 0.37
N LEU A 161 -7.61 12.57 1.40
CA LEU A 161 -7.19 12.96 2.75
C LEU A 161 -5.68 13.22 2.85
N ALA A 162 -4.85 12.47 2.11
CA ALA A 162 -3.41 12.71 2.06
C ALA A 162 -3.08 14.07 1.43
N PHE A 163 -3.76 14.44 0.35
CA PHE A 163 -3.63 15.78 -0.23
C PHE A 163 -4.14 16.88 0.70
N TYR A 164 -5.28 16.65 1.37
CA TYR A 164 -5.79 17.58 2.37
C TYR A 164 -4.80 17.76 3.52
N HIS A 165 -4.21 16.67 4.03
CA HIS A 165 -3.18 16.71 5.05
C HIS A 165 -1.96 17.51 4.59
N PHE A 166 -1.46 17.24 3.39
CA PHE A 166 -0.35 17.98 2.80
C PHE A 166 -0.68 19.47 2.66
N TYR A 167 -1.88 19.82 2.18
CA TYR A 167 -2.34 21.20 2.09
C TYR A 167 -2.33 21.90 3.45
N ILE A 168 -2.93 21.29 4.48
CA ILE A 168 -3.00 21.88 5.82
C ILE A 168 -1.60 22.03 6.43
N VAL A 169 -0.72 21.04 6.32
CA VAL A 169 0.60 21.12 6.97
C VAL A 169 1.54 22.14 6.32
N TYR A 170 1.44 22.37 5.01
CA TYR A 170 2.37 23.25 4.29
C TYR A 170 1.84 24.65 4.00
N LEU A 171 0.52 24.83 3.97
CA LEU A 171 -0.10 26.10 3.55
C LEU A 171 -0.91 26.79 4.65
N TYR A 172 -1.11 26.17 5.82
CA TYR A 172 -1.82 26.74 6.97
C TYR A 172 -1.04 26.51 8.26
#